data_AF-A0A382D0N1-F1
#
_entry.id   AF-A0A382D0N1-F1
#
_cell.length_a   1.000
_cell.length_b   1.000
_cell.length_c   1.000
_cell.angle_alpha   90.00
_cell.angle_beta   90.00
_cell.angle_gamma   90.00
#
_symmetry.space_group_name_H-M   'P 1'
#
loop_
_entity.id
_entity.type
_entity.pdbx_description
1 polymer ?
#
loop_
_entity_poly.entity_id
_entity_poly.type
_entity_poly.pdbx_seq_one_letter_code
_entity_poly.pdbx_strand_id
1 'polypeptide(L)'
;MKKKKVFSVLCIFISILFGQAQYNHPEINWQTFETDHFNIHFYDVTEHSSREGAEVAERVYPIITDLYDYEPQQKTHIIFTDVDDISNGAAYYYDNKIVIWTSPLDFDLRGSHRWLQNVITHEFTHIVSIQKAMKYGQNIPGGYIQFMGYEETKRKDVLYGYPNVLISYPIPGAVVPPWLAEGSAQYMYDSADWDTWDTHRDMILRDRFLNDNLLTLDEMNTFGKTGIGNESIYNSGYAFCRFIAENYGSESLKHIMDELSKPFVFSIDKTLEKVTQIKSNILYEKFRESLRENYSDISKKILRNEVKGKIILSKGTANLHPIWAPDGKQFGYLSNKKSDFFGQTSLYLYNLDTNKDTLISNGVKSKAAWNTDGSKIFYSKKPKYPNSNGSKYFDLYQYDFNAKKELRLTHDSRGFSPVFISDTTLAYIATFGGLQNIYILNLISKNITQITEFPDMRIIHS
;
A
#
# COMPACT_ATOMS: atom_id res chain seq x y z
N MET A 1 -3.58 25.40 45.61
CA MET A 1 -2.36 24.82 44.98
C MET A 1 -2.29 23.29 44.93
N LYS A 2 -3.01 22.50 45.76
CA LYS A 2 -2.93 21.02 45.72
C LYS A 2 -3.68 20.32 44.57
N LYS A 3 -4.75 20.91 44.02
CA LYS A 3 -5.55 20.30 42.93
C LYS A 3 -4.88 20.34 41.53
N LYS A 4 -4.02 21.32 41.25
CA LYS A 4 -3.31 21.41 39.95
C LYS A 4 -2.21 20.34 39.79
N LYS A 5 -1.54 19.93 40.88
CA LYS A 5 -0.51 18.87 40.83
C LYS A 5 -1.09 17.48 40.54
N VAL A 6 -2.31 17.18 41.00
CA VAL A 6 -2.96 15.87 40.76
C VAL A 6 -3.38 15.72 39.29
N PHE A 7 -3.82 16.80 38.64
CA PHE A 7 -4.22 16.76 37.22
C PHE A 7 -3.03 16.57 36.28
N SER A 8 -1.89 17.23 36.56
CA SER A 8 -0.66 17.06 35.76
C SER A 8 -0.05 15.66 35.89
N VAL A 9 -0.11 15.04 37.08
CA VAL A 9 0.37 13.66 37.28
C VAL A 9 -0.55 12.64 36.58
N LEU A 10 -1.86 12.89 36.54
CA LEU A 10 -2.82 12.03 35.83
C LEU A 10 -2.62 12.09 34.30
N CYS A 11 -2.33 13.27 33.74
CA CYS A 11 -2.03 13.41 32.30
C CYS A 11 -0.73 12.72 31.87
N ILE A 12 0.30 12.70 32.73
CA ILE A 12 1.58 11.98 32.46
C ILE A 12 1.35 10.46 32.47
N PHE A 13 0.55 9.94 33.41
CA PHE A 13 0.24 8.51 33.43
C PHE A 13 -0.62 8.06 32.23
N ILE A 14 -1.55 8.90 31.77
CA ILE A 14 -2.37 8.60 30.57
C ILE A 14 -1.53 8.62 29.30
N SER A 15 -0.54 9.51 29.18
CA SER A 15 0.35 9.54 28.00
C SER A 15 1.33 8.36 27.95
N ILE A 16 1.73 7.80 29.10
CA ILE A 16 2.50 6.55 29.16
C ILE A 16 1.64 5.33 28.82
N LEU A 17 0.34 5.33 29.22
CA LEU A 17 -0.59 4.22 28.97
C LEU A 17 -1.02 4.07 27.50
N PHE A 18 -0.84 5.12 26.68
CA PHE A 18 -1.25 5.14 25.27
C PHE A 18 -0.11 5.49 24.30
N GLY A 19 1.15 5.42 24.74
CA GLY A 19 2.29 5.49 23.82
C GLY A 19 2.30 4.29 22.89
N GLN A 20 2.22 4.50 21.58
CA GLN A 20 2.60 3.47 20.63
C GLN A 20 4.11 3.24 20.80
N ALA A 21 4.50 2.09 21.34
CA ALA A 21 5.90 1.70 21.41
C ALA A 21 6.41 1.54 19.97
N GLN A 22 7.24 2.47 19.52
CA GLN A 22 8.03 2.30 18.31
C GLN A 22 9.27 1.51 18.71
N TYR A 23 9.38 0.29 18.21
CA TYR A 23 10.52 -0.58 18.49
C TYR A 23 11.68 -0.19 17.58
N ASN A 24 12.84 0.04 18.18
CA ASN A 24 14.02 0.57 17.50
C ASN A 24 14.98 -0.52 17.00
N HIS A 25 14.59 -1.80 17.10
CA HIS A 25 15.35 -2.97 16.65
C HIS A 25 16.87 -2.89 16.92
N PRO A 26 17.30 -2.74 18.20
CA PRO A 26 18.71 -2.55 18.55
C PRO A 26 19.57 -3.79 18.28
N GLU A 27 18.96 -4.95 18.04
CA GLU A 27 19.63 -6.18 17.65
C GLU A 27 20.17 -6.15 16.22
N ILE A 28 19.70 -5.23 15.37
CA ILE A 28 20.08 -5.17 13.97
C ILE A 28 21.44 -4.49 13.81
N ASN A 29 22.39 -5.24 13.23
CA ASN A 29 23.67 -4.71 12.81
C ASN A 29 23.58 -4.17 11.39
N TRP A 30 23.29 -2.88 11.25
CA TRP A 30 23.18 -2.23 9.94
C TRP A 30 24.52 -2.14 9.23
N GLN A 31 24.50 -2.47 7.95
CA GLN A 31 25.62 -2.37 7.02
C GLN A 31 25.26 -1.48 5.85
N THR A 32 26.27 -0.93 5.19
CA THR A 32 26.09 -0.08 4.01
C THR A 32 27.15 -0.41 2.97
N PHE A 33 26.74 -0.56 1.72
CA PHE A 33 27.64 -0.49 0.58
C PHE A 33 27.18 0.60 -0.38
N GLU A 34 28.10 1.12 -1.17
CA GLU A 34 27.83 2.16 -2.14
C GLU A 34 27.83 1.60 -3.56
N THR A 35 26.96 2.13 -4.40
CA THR A 35 27.00 2.01 -5.86
C THR A 35 27.30 3.38 -6.47
N ASP A 36 27.17 3.53 -7.80
CA ASP A 36 27.44 4.80 -8.47
C ASP A 36 26.43 5.87 -8.03
N HIS A 37 25.15 5.51 -7.94
CA HIS A 37 24.06 6.46 -7.67
C HIS A 37 23.35 6.26 -6.33
N PHE A 38 23.64 5.18 -5.59
CA PHE A 38 22.91 4.83 -4.37
C PHE A 38 23.81 4.47 -3.19
N ASN A 39 23.28 4.73 -1.99
CA ASN A 39 23.77 4.17 -0.73
C ASN A 39 22.80 3.09 -0.26
N ILE A 40 23.24 1.84 -0.22
CA ILE A 40 22.38 0.69 0.07
C ILE A 40 22.57 0.26 1.52
N HIS A 41 21.51 0.37 2.33
CA HIS A 41 21.51 0.01 3.74
C HIS A 41 20.75 -1.30 3.97
N PHE A 42 21.38 -2.25 4.65
CA PHE A 42 20.84 -3.60 4.84
C PHE A 42 21.40 -4.23 6.12
N TYR A 43 20.96 -5.43 6.43
CA TYR A 43 21.51 -6.30 7.47
C TYR A 43 21.40 -7.76 7.02
N ASP A 44 21.96 -8.70 7.77
CA ASP A 44 22.15 -10.10 7.34
C ASP A 44 20.93 -10.74 6.65
N VAL A 45 19.72 -10.54 7.18
CA VAL A 45 18.48 -11.12 6.62
C VAL A 45 18.10 -10.48 5.28
N THR A 46 18.43 -9.22 5.04
CA THR A 46 18.06 -8.47 3.82
C THR A 46 19.17 -8.39 2.79
N GLU A 47 20.33 -9.01 3.03
CA GLU A 47 21.51 -8.92 2.16
C GLU A 47 21.23 -9.40 0.72
N HIS A 48 20.51 -10.52 0.57
CA HIS A 48 20.20 -11.03 -0.76
C HIS A 48 19.31 -10.06 -1.56
N SER A 49 18.22 -9.58 -0.94
CA SER A 49 17.35 -8.57 -1.55
C SER A 49 18.05 -7.24 -1.80
N SER A 50 18.97 -6.82 -0.93
CA SER A 50 19.67 -5.54 -1.09
C SER A 50 20.64 -5.56 -2.27
N ARG A 51 21.29 -6.71 -2.51
CA ARG A 51 22.17 -6.91 -3.67
C ARG A 51 21.41 -6.91 -4.99
N GLU A 52 20.33 -7.69 -5.11
CA GLU A 52 19.49 -7.65 -6.32
C GLU A 52 18.84 -6.28 -6.49
N GLY A 53 18.34 -5.68 -5.40
CA GLY A 53 17.72 -4.38 -5.43
C GLY A 53 18.67 -3.27 -5.87
N ALA A 54 19.96 -3.34 -5.50
CA ALA A 54 20.96 -2.41 -5.98
C ALA A 54 21.19 -2.52 -7.51
N GLU A 55 21.24 -3.73 -8.05
CA GLU A 55 21.34 -3.94 -9.51
C GLU A 55 20.12 -3.39 -10.24
N VAL A 56 18.92 -3.57 -9.68
CA VAL A 56 17.68 -2.99 -10.20
C VAL A 56 17.75 -1.46 -10.19
N ALA A 57 18.11 -0.87 -9.05
CA ALA A 57 18.19 0.57 -8.87
C ALA A 57 19.15 1.22 -9.89
N GLU A 58 20.35 0.66 -10.04
CA GLU A 58 21.33 1.13 -11.03
C GLU A 58 20.85 0.96 -12.48
N ARG A 59 20.12 -0.11 -12.78
CA ARG A 59 19.54 -0.32 -14.11
C ARG A 59 18.49 0.73 -14.47
N VAL A 60 17.64 1.10 -13.51
CA VAL A 60 16.51 2.02 -13.76
C VAL A 60 16.88 3.48 -13.60
N TYR A 61 17.99 3.79 -12.90
CA TYR A 61 18.45 5.15 -12.66
C TYR A 61 18.47 6.00 -13.95
N PRO A 62 19.28 5.66 -14.98
CA PRO A 62 19.38 6.51 -16.17
C PRO A 62 18.04 6.63 -16.91
N ILE A 63 17.23 5.56 -16.92
CA ILE A 63 15.94 5.55 -17.62
C ILE A 63 14.98 6.58 -17.02
N ILE A 64 14.89 6.62 -15.68
CA ILE A 64 13.98 7.52 -14.98
C ILE A 64 14.54 8.96 -14.97
N THR A 65 15.84 9.14 -14.73
CA THR A 65 16.44 10.49 -14.71
C THR A 65 16.38 11.15 -16.07
N ASP A 66 16.58 10.39 -17.16
CA ASP A 66 16.48 10.89 -18.54
C ASP A 66 15.05 11.33 -18.87
N LEU A 67 14.04 10.51 -18.52
CA LEU A 67 12.63 10.82 -18.77
C LEU A 67 12.21 12.15 -18.10
N TYR A 68 12.71 12.43 -16.90
CA TYR A 68 12.36 13.64 -16.16
C TYR A 68 13.35 14.80 -16.31
N ASP A 69 14.46 14.61 -17.02
CA ASP A 69 15.57 15.57 -17.11
C ASP A 69 15.94 16.10 -15.71
N TYR A 70 16.16 15.15 -14.80
CA TYR A 70 16.43 15.42 -13.40
C TYR A 70 17.22 14.29 -12.74
N GLU A 71 18.35 14.65 -12.15
CA GLU A 71 19.15 13.77 -11.31
C GLU A 71 19.12 14.25 -9.84
N PRO A 72 18.93 13.34 -8.87
CA PRO A 72 19.12 13.66 -7.46
C PRO A 72 20.52 14.22 -7.19
N GLN A 73 20.62 15.32 -6.44
CA GLN A 73 21.90 16.00 -6.18
C GLN A 73 22.92 15.18 -5.38
N GLN A 74 22.44 14.14 -4.70
CA GLN A 74 23.24 13.24 -3.87
C GLN A 74 22.80 11.80 -4.17
N LYS A 75 23.65 10.83 -3.82
CA LYS A 75 23.28 9.41 -3.90
C LYS A 75 22.00 9.17 -3.11
N THR A 76 21.02 8.54 -3.73
CA THR A 76 19.75 8.21 -3.07
C THR A 76 19.99 7.06 -2.09
N HIS A 77 19.47 7.18 -0.88
CA HIS A 77 19.58 6.14 0.14
C HIS A 77 18.48 5.11 -0.07
N ILE A 78 18.81 3.81 -0.13
CA ILE A 78 17.82 2.73 -0.17
C ILE A 78 18.01 1.85 1.06
N ILE A 79 16.98 1.74 1.89
CA ILE A 79 16.98 0.94 3.13
C ILE A 79 16.14 -0.31 2.90
N PHE A 80 16.75 -1.48 2.99
CA PHE A 80 16.05 -2.77 2.93
C PHE A 80 15.73 -3.26 4.33
N THR A 81 14.44 -3.50 4.60
CA THR A 81 13.95 -3.95 5.90
C THR A 81 13.03 -5.16 5.76
N ASP A 82 13.07 -6.01 6.78
CA ASP A 82 12.24 -7.21 6.90
C ASP A 82 11.84 -7.41 8.36
N VAL A 83 11.77 -6.35 9.16
CA VAL A 83 11.49 -6.44 10.60
C VAL A 83 10.03 -6.76 10.92
N ASP A 84 9.15 -6.59 9.93
CA ASP A 84 7.72 -6.86 10.01
C ASP A 84 7.21 -7.51 8.73
N ASP A 85 6.14 -8.30 8.81
CA ASP A 85 5.46 -8.84 7.63
C ASP A 85 4.56 -7.77 6.99
N ILE A 86 5.21 -6.81 6.34
CA ILE A 86 4.64 -5.74 5.53
C ILE A 86 5.27 -5.85 4.15
N SER A 87 4.47 -5.65 3.11
CA SER A 87 4.97 -5.58 1.73
C SER A 87 4.68 -4.18 1.22
N ASN A 88 5.69 -3.32 1.18
CA ASN A 88 5.52 -1.91 0.79
C ASN A 88 6.85 -1.27 0.35
N GLY A 89 6.74 -0.12 -0.30
CA GLY A 89 7.80 0.86 -0.52
C GLY A 89 7.43 2.20 0.10
N ALA A 90 8.43 3.05 0.34
CA ALA A 90 8.20 4.44 0.73
C ALA A 90 9.32 5.36 0.26
N ALA A 91 8.97 6.32 -0.61
CA ALA A 91 9.84 7.40 -1.04
C ALA A 91 9.71 8.65 -0.15
N TYR A 92 10.76 8.96 0.59
CA TYR A 92 10.93 10.20 1.34
C TYR A 92 11.72 11.19 0.49
N TYR A 93 11.03 11.83 -0.45
CA TYR A 93 11.64 12.68 -1.47
C TYR A 93 12.35 13.93 -0.91
N TYR A 94 12.02 14.42 0.29
CA TYR A 94 12.79 15.47 0.98
C TYR A 94 14.12 14.95 1.55
N ASP A 95 14.17 13.69 1.94
CA ASP A 95 15.36 13.06 2.53
C ASP A 95 16.24 12.37 1.46
N ASN A 96 15.79 12.36 0.20
CA ASN A 96 16.36 11.55 -0.89
C ASN A 96 16.57 10.08 -0.49
N LYS A 97 15.52 9.49 0.11
CA LYS A 97 15.57 8.18 0.78
C LYS A 97 14.38 7.31 0.39
N ILE A 98 14.64 6.05 0.10
CA ILE A 98 13.66 5.00 -0.17
C ILE A 98 13.77 3.95 0.93
N VAL A 99 12.63 3.47 1.43
CA VAL A 99 12.55 2.30 2.30
C VAL A 99 11.79 1.19 1.59
N ILE A 100 12.41 0.02 1.46
CA ILE A 100 11.83 -1.16 0.83
C ILE A 100 11.65 -2.25 1.87
N TRP A 101 10.42 -2.72 2.02
CA TRP A 101 10.19 -3.99 2.71
C TRP A 101 10.45 -5.15 1.75
N THR A 102 11.31 -6.09 2.15
CA THR A 102 11.75 -7.16 1.25
C THR A 102 10.66 -8.18 0.96
N SER A 103 9.70 -8.32 1.88
CA SER A 103 8.56 -9.22 1.69
C SER A 103 7.72 -8.81 0.48
N PRO A 104 7.49 -9.70 -0.50
CA PRO A 104 6.83 -9.32 -1.74
C PRO A 104 5.35 -9.00 -1.54
N LEU A 105 4.83 -8.07 -2.32
CA LEU A 105 3.42 -7.69 -2.29
C LEU A 105 2.58 -8.67 -3.10
N ASP A 106 1.68 -9.38 -2.42
CA ASP A 106 0.60 -10.17 -3.01
C ASP A 106 -0.73 -9.48 -2.69
N PHE A 107 -1.27 -8.75 -3.67
CA PHE A 107 -2.45 -7.90 -3.49
C PHE A 107 -3.58 -8.36 -4.39
N ASP A 108 -4.73 -8.75 -3.82
CA ASP A 108 -5.86 -9.37 -4.54
C ASP A 108 -6.47 -8.50 -5.66
N LEU A 109 -6.10 -7.21 -5.73
CA LEU A 109 -6.63 -6.26 -6.72
C LEU A 109 -5.61 -5.89 -7.82
N ARG A 110 -4.42 -6.49 -7.83
CA ARG A 110 -3.36 -6.27 -8.81
C ARG A 110 -2.79 -7.61 -9.29
N GLY A 111 -2.19 -7.61 -10.47
CA GLY A 111 -1.47 -8.77 -11.01
C GLY A 111 -0.17 -9.07 -10.26
N SER A 112 0.39 -10.25 -10.51
CA SER A 112 1.71 -10.63 -10.01
C SER A 112 2.81 -9.89 -10.76
N HIS A 113 3.79 -9.39 -10.02
CA HIS A 113 4.94 -8.67 -10.57
C HIS A 113 6.21 -9.11 -9.85
N ARG A 114 7.37 -8.92 -10.49
CA ARG A 114 8.64 -9.10 -9.78
C ARG A 114 8.81 -7.97 -8.77
N TRP A 115 8.72 -8.31 -7.49
CA TRP A 115 8.54 -7.33 -6.40
C TRP A 115 9.61 -6.24 -6.40
N LEU A 116 10.89 -6.60 -6.32
CA LEU A 116 11.97 -5.61 -6.20
C LEU A 116 12.05 -4.70 -7.43
N GLN A 117 11.90 -5.26 -8.62
CA GLN A 117 11.88 -4.50 -9.86
C GLN A 117 10.73 -3.51 -9.89
N ASN A 118 9.53 -3.93 -9.48
CA ASN A 118 8.37 -3.05 -9.41
C ASN A 118 8.59 -1.95 -8.36
N VAL A 119 8.76 -2.32 -7.10
CA VAL A 119 8.75 -1.36 -5.98
C VAL A 119 9.92 -0.38 -6.08
N ILE A 120 11.12 -0.80 -6.47
CA ILE A 120 12.27 0.11 -6.58
C ILE A 120 12.04 1.11 -7.71
N THR A 121 11.55 0.65 -8.87
CA THR A 121 11.25 1.54 -9.99
C THR A 121 10.14 2.53 -9.64
N HIS A 122 9.09 2.05 -8.95
CA HIS A 122 7.96 2.88 -8.47
C HIS A 122 8.45 3.96 -7.50
N GLU A 123 9.15 3.57 -6.44
CA GLU A 123 9.63 4.51 -5.41
C GLU A 123 10.70 5.46 -5.95
N PHE A 124 11.58 4.99 -6.84
CA PHE A 124 12.59 5.87 -7.46
C PHE A 124 11.94 6.88 -8.43
N THR A 125 10.87 6.48 -9.14
CA THR A 125 10.06 7.42 -9.93
C THR A 125 9.45 8.51 -9.04
N HIS A 126 8.98 8.18 -7.83
CA HIS A 126 8.55 9.21 -6.87
C HIS A 126 9.68 10.16 -6.49
N ILE A 127 10.87 9.66 -6.17
CA ILE A 127 12.04 10.49 -5.83
C ILE A 127 12.31 11.49 -6.95
N VAL A 128 12.48 11.03 -8.18
CA VAL A 128 12.86 11.88 -9.32
C VAL A 128 11.74 12.83 -9.72
N SER A 129 10.53 12.32 -9.92
CA SER A 129 9.41 13.11 -10.46
C SER A 129 8.93 14.19 -9.48
N ILE A 130 8.87 13.89 -8.19
CA ILE A 130 8.42 14.86 -7.17
C ILE A 130 9.51 15.90 -6.90
N GLN A 131 10.78 15.50 -6.85
CA GLN A 131 11.88 16.47 -6.71
C GLN A 131 11.98 17.41 -7.92
N LYS A 132 11.73 16.91 -9.14
CA LYS A 132 11.58 17.76 -10.33
C LYS A 132 10.43 18.77 -10.19
N ALA A 133 9.35 18.42 -9.50
CA ALA A 133 8.22 19.30 -9.25
C ALA A 133 8.36 20.23 -8.03
N MET A 134 9.46 20.16 -7.27
CA MET A 134 9.70 21.01 -6.11
C MET A 134 10.05 22.45 -6.50
N LYS A 135 9.51 23.41 -5.75
CA LYS A 135 9.73 24.85 -5.97
C LYS A 135 11.02 25.37 -5.36
N TYR A 136 11.43 24.80 -4.23
CA TYR A 136 12.52 25.32 -3.40
C TYR A 136 13.54 24.22 -3.02
N GLY A 137 13.58 23.15 -3.81
CA GLY A 137 14.39 21.96 -3.55
C GLY A 137 14.00 21.26 -2.23
N GLN A 138 14.88 20.37 -1.78
CA GLN A 138 14.63 19.50 -0.64
C GLN A 138 14.74 20.22 0.73
N ASN A 139 15.44 21.35 0.78
CA ASN A 139 15.76 22.03 2.05
C ASN A 139 14.65 22.94 2.58
N ILE A 140 13.71 23.35 1.71
CA ILE A 140 12.64 24.29 2.06
C ILE A 140 11.30 23.66 1.69
N PRO A 141 10.62 22.98 2.64
CA PRO A 141 9.38 22.25 2.35
C PRO A 141 8.19 23.16 2.03
N GLY A 142 8.31 24.44 2.34
CA GLY A 142 7.31 25.47 2.08
C GLY A 142 7.47 26.65 3.04
N GLY A 143 6.53 27.57 2.95
CA GLY A 143 6.41 28.70 3.86
C GLY A 143 4.95 29.05 4.08
N TYR A 144 4.70 30.14 4.79
CA TYR A 144 3.36 30.70 4.91
C TYR A 144 3.47 32.21 5.05
N ILE A 145 2.50 32.93 4.50
CA ILE A 145 2.30 34.35 4.79
C ILE A 145 1.26 34.41 5.91
N GLN A 146 1.65 34.97 7.05
CA GLN A 146 0.78 35.11 8.21
C GLN A 146 0.46 36.58 8.44
N PHE A 147 -0.83 36.88 8.55
CA PHE A 147 -1.34 38.16 9.01
C PHE A 147 -2.02 37.96 10.37
N MET A 148 -1.66 38.81 11.32
CA MET A 148 -2.20 38.78 12.68
C MET A 148 -2.77 40.16 13.01
N GLY A 149 -4.09 40.20 13.24
CA GLY A 149 -4.77 41.39 13.73
C GLY A 149 -4.76 41.43 15.25
N TYR A 150 -4.67 42.63 15.81
CA TYR A 150 -4.66 42.87 17.25
C TYR A 150 -5.77 43.85 17.63
N GLU A 151 -6.35 43.67 18.81
CA GLU A 151 -7.32 44.62 19.37
C GLU A 151 -6.69 46.00 19.62
N GLU A 152 -7.52 47.04 19.62
CA GLU A 152 -7.07 48.37 20.05
C GLU A 152 -6.71 48.37 21.55
N THR A 153 -5.54 48.91 21.87
CA THR A 153 -5.01 48.93 23.23
C THR A 153 -5.79 49.91 24.11
N LYS A 154 -6.45 49.42 25.16
CA LYS A 154 -7.18 50.28 26.12
C LYS A 154 -6.27 51.05 27.09
N ARG A 155 -4.98 50.69 27.17
CA ARG A 155 -3.98 51.41 28.00
C ARG A 155 -2.80 51.85 27.14
N LYS A 156 -2.25 53.03 27.45
CA LYS A 156 -1.14 53.66 26.71
C LYS A 156 0.23 53.02 26.95
N ASP A 157 0.35 52.12 27.92
CA ASP A 157 1.58 51.38 28.28
C ASP A 157 1.71 50.03 27.54
N VAL A 158 0.71 49.65 26.75
CA VAL A 158 0.69 48.38 26.01
C VAL A 158 0.90 48.69 24.52
N LEU A 159 1.90 48.07 23.89
CA LEU A 159 2.24 48.30 22.48
C LEU A 159 1.24 47.68 21.50
N TYR A 160 0.66 46.53 21.83
CA TYR A 160 -0.27 45.78 20.98
C TYR A 160 -1.38 45.15 21.82
N GLY A 161 -2.63 45.16 21.36
CA GLY A 161 -3.73 44.48 22.04
C GLY A 161 -3.63 42.95 21.94
N TYR A 162 -4.65 42.25 22.42
CA TYR A 162 -4.70 40.80 22.23
C TYR A 162 -4.93 40.46 20.75
N PRO A 163 -4.30 39.41 20.22
CA PRO A 163 -4.55 38.99 18.85
C PRO A 163 -5.98 38.47 18.70
N ASN A 164 -6.73 39.03 17.75
CA ASN A 164 -8.14 38.70 17.51
C ASN A 164 -8.39 38.16 16.09
N VAL A 165 -7.42 38.27 15.19
CA VAL A 165 -7.51 37.75 13.81
C VAL A 165 -6.20 37.04 13.47
N LEU A 166 -6.30 35.84 12.88
CA LEU A 166 -5.17 35.12 12.31
C LEU A 166 -5.54 34.64 10.91
N ILE A 167 -4.85 35.13 9.90
CA ILE A 167 -4.94 34.66 8.51
C ILE A 167 -3.60 34.03 8.17
N SER A 168 -3.60 32.78 7.73
CA SER A 168 -2.40 32.07 7.31
C SER A 168 -2.61 31.55 5.89
N TYR A 169 -1.75 31.97 4.97
CA TYR A 169 -1.75 31.52 3.58
C TYR A 169 -0.53 30.63 3.32
N PRO A 170 -0.70 29.32 3.09
CA PRO A 170 0.42 28.42 2.87
C PRO A 170 1.03 28.60 1.47
N ILE A 171 2.35 28.53 1.41
CA ILE A 171 3.15 28.48 0.19
C ILE A 171 3.81 27.09 0.15
N PRO A 172 3.17 26.08 -0.45
CA PRO A 172 3.70 24.72 -0.48
C PRO A 172 4.98 24.63 -1.33
N GLY A 173 5.97 23.86 -0.87
CA GLY A 173 7.19 23.57 -1.63
C GLY A 173 7.00 22.54 -2.75
N ALA A 174 5.94 21.72 -2.67
CA ALA A 174 5.53 20.77 -3.72
C ALA A 174 4.00 20.70 -3.79
N VAL A 175 3.45 20.57 -5.00
CA VAL A 175 2.00 20.59 -5.28
C VAL A 175 1.57 19.48 -6.24
N VAL A 176 2.20 18.31 -6.12
CA VAL A 176 1.86 17.13 -6.94
C VAL A 176 0.63 16.45 -6.34
N PRO A 177 -0.50 16.33 -7.06
CA PRO A 177 -1.68 15.66 -6.54
C PRO A 177 -1.46 14.13 -6.45
N PRO A 178 -2.13 13.44 -5.51
CA PRO A 178 -2.02 11.99 -5.32
C PRO A 178 -2.09 11.15 -6.59
N TRP A 179 -3.09 11.37 -7.45
CA TRP A 179 -3.25 10.58 -8.67
C TRP A 179 -2.08 10.74 -9.65
N LEU A 180 -1.45 11.92 -9.68
CA LEU A 180 -0.31 12.18 -10.57
C LEU A 180 0.94 11.55 -9.98
N ALA A 181 1.15 11.69 -8.66
CA ALA A 181 2.27 11.05 -7.98
C ALA A 181 2.23 9.53 -8.17
N GLU A 182 1.11 8.88 -7.81
CA GLU A 182 0.96 7.43 -7.97
C GLU A 182 0.88 7.00 -9.43
N GLY A 183 0.10 7.72 -10.25
CA GLY A 183 -0.12 7.36 -11.64
C GLY A 183 1.16 7.41 -12.48
N SER A 184 2.01 8.42 -12.24
CA SER A 184 3.33 8.49 -12.89
C SER A 184 4.31 7.44 -12.37
N ALA A 185 4.28 7.13 -11.07
CA ALA A 185 5.11 6.06 -10.50
C ALA A 185 4.70 4.66 -10.97
N GLN A 186 3.40 4.41 -11.21
CA GLN A 186 2.92 3.16 -11.80
C GLN A 186 3.16 3.08 -13.31
N TYR A 187 3.14 4.23 -14.00
CA TYR A 187 3.55 4.31 -15.39
C TYR A 187 5.05 4.09 -15.57
N MET A 188 5.87 4.55 -14.62
CA MET A 188 7.33 4.46 -14.62
C MET A 188 7.94 5.18 -15.84
N TYR A 189 8.09 4.46 -16.96
CA TYR A 189 8.66 4.92 -18.21
C TYR A 189 8.13 4.10 -19.38
N ASP A 190 8.40 4.54 -20.61
CA ASP A 190 7.97 3.83 -21.81
C ASP A 190 8.52 2.40 -21.88
N SER A 191 7.64 1.41 -22.03
CA SER A 191 7.99 -0.02 -22.07
C SER A 191 8.42 -0.64 -20.74
N ALA A 192 8.15 0.01 -19.60
CA ALA A 192 8.30 -0.63 -18.30
C ALA A 192 7.39 -1.87 -18.20
N ASP A 193 7.95 -3.00 -17.74
CA ASP A 193 7.24 -4.29 -17.62
C ASP A 193 7.11 -4.72 -16.14
N TRP A 194 7.39 -3.81 -15.21
CA TRP A 194 7.44 -4.12 -13.78
C TRP A 194 6.13 -3.79 -13.03
N ASP A 195 5.36 -2.80 -13.48
CA ASP A 195 3.99 -2.53 -13.01
C ASP A 195 3.05 -2.36 -14.21
N THR A 196 2.54 -3.48 -14.71
CA THR A 196 1.78 -3.50 -15.95
C THR A 196 0.31 -3.17 -15.73
N TRP A 197 -0.35 -2.68 -16.78
CA TRP A 197 -1.81 -2.59 -16.78
C TRP A 197 -2.44 -3.97 -16.92
N ASP A 198 -2.62 -4.62 -15.78
CA ASP A 198 -3.16 -5.97 -15.70
C ASP A 198 -4.70 -6.04 -15.75
N THR A 199 -5.22 -7.25 -15.85
CA THR A 199 -6.65 -7.53 -15.97
C THR A 199 -7.47 -7.17 -14.73
N HIS A 200 -6.88 -7.12 -13.53
CA HIS A 200 -7.56 -6.69 -12.30
C HIS A 200 -7.73 -5.17 -12.27
N ARG A 201 -6.69 -4.42 -12.64
CA ARG A 201 -6.76 -2.96 -12.77
C ARG A 201 -7.78 -2.53 -13.83
N ASP A 202 -7.72 -3.19 -14.98
CA ASP A 202 -8.69 -3.00 -16.06
C ASP A 202 -10.13 -3.32 -15.63
N MET A 203 -10.32 -4.43 -14.88
CA MET A 203 -11.62 -4.78 -14.32
C MET A 203 -12.15 -3.68 -13.39
N ILE A 204 -11.34 -3.14 -12.48
CA ILE A 204 -11.76 -2.10 -11.53
C ILE A 204 -12.14 -0.81 -12.25
N LEU A 205 -11.32 -0.37 -13.20
CA LEU A 205 -11.60 0.84 -13.97
C LEU A 205 -12.85 0.68 -14.85
N ARG A 206 -12.97 -0.48 -15.52
CA ARG A 206 -14.14 -0.81 -16.37
C ARG A 206 -15.42 -0.89 -15.55
N ASP A 207 -15.41 -1.55 -14.40
CA ASP A 207 -16.60 -1.65 -13.53
C ASP A 207 -17.09 -0.26 -13.10
N ARG A 208 -16.17 0.61 -12.67
CA ARG A 208 -16.49 2.01 -12.35
C ARG A 208 -17.07 2.77 -13.53
N PHE A 209 -16.48 2.61 -14.71
CA PHE A 209 -16.96 3.28 -15.92
C PHE A 209 -18.37 2.81 -16.31
N LEU A 210 -18.62 1.50 -16.33
CA LEU A 210 -19.92 0.92 -16.73
C LEU A 210 -21.06 1.21 -15.75
N ASN A 211 -20.73 1.52 -14.49
CA ASN A 211 -21.70 1.85 -13.45
C ASN A 211 -21.74 3.36 -13.12
N ASP A 212 -21.26 4.22 -14.02
CA ASP A 212 -21.24 5.69 -13.84
C ASP A 212 -20.60 6.16 -12.52
N ASN A 213 -19.59 5.43 -12.05
CA ASN A 213 -18.87 5.63 -10.78
C ASN A 213 -17.36 5.82 -10.99
N LEU A 214 -17.00 6.37 -12.15
CA LEU A 214 -15.63 6.80 -12.43
C LEU A 214 -15.30 8.01 -11.56
N LEU A 215 -14.15 7.98 -10.89
CA LEU A 215 -13.69 9.12 -10.09
C LEU A 215 -13.56 10.37 -10.96
N THR A 216 -13.93 11.52 -10.44
CA THR A 216 -13.64 12.82 -11.07
C THR A 216 -12.20 13.25 -10.77
N LEU A 217 -11.69 14.26 -11.50
CA LEU A 217 -10.35 14.81 -11.27
C LEU A 217 -10.19 15.34 -9.82
N ASP A 218 -11.23 15.96 -9.27
CA ASP A 218 -11.25 16.44 -7.88
C ASP A 218 -11.21 15.30 -6.87
N GLU A 219 -11.98 14.23 -7.11
CA GLU A 219 -11.95 13.06 -6.24
C GLU A 219 -10.58 12.37 -6.29
N MET A 220 -9.91 12.35 -7.43
CA MET A 220 -8.56 11.81 -7.59
C MET A 220 -7.49 12.63 -6.86
N ASN A 221 -7.74 13.90 -6.51
CA ASN A 221 -6.80 14.75 -5.77
C ASN A 221 -6.70 14.43 -4.27
N THR A 222 -7.46 13.47 -3.74
CA THR A 222 -7.47 13.16 -2.30
C THR A 222 -7.50 11.66 -2.01
N PHE A 223 -6.59 11.20 -1.15
CA PHE A 223 -6.74 9.92 -0.44
C PHE A 223 -7.76 10.03 0.70
N GLY A 224 -8.30 8.91 1.15
CA GLY A 224 -9.24 8.86 2.29
C GLY A 224 -10.57 8.18 1.97
N LYS A 225 -10.61 7.38 0.90
CA LYS A 225 -11.79 6.60 0.52
C LYS A 225 -11.72 5.22 1.18
N THR A 226 -12.88 4.67 1.53
CA THR A 226 -12.99 3.33 2.15
C THR A 226 -13.00 2.22 1.09
N GLY A 227 -12.83 0.97 1.53
CA GLY A 227 -12.87 -0.20 0.66
C GLY A 227 -11.79 -0.19 -0.41
N ILE A 228 -12.22 -0.28 -1.68
CA ILE A 228 -11.34 -0.20 -2.86
C ILE A 228 -11.13 1.23 -3.36
N GLY A 229 -11.66 2.24 -2.66
CA GLY A 229 -11.65 3.62 -3.11
C GLY A 229 -10.23 4.20 -3.25
N ASN A 230 -9.33 3.89 -2.31
CA ASN A 230 -7.92 4.30 -2.43
C ASN A 230 -7.26 3.60 -3.63
N GLU A 231 -7.43 2.29 -3.79
CA GLU A 231 -6.91 1.54 -4.95
C GLU A 231 -7.40 2.10 -6.29
N SER A 232 -8.62 2.65 -6.30
CA SER A 232 -9.17 3.29 -7.50
C SER A 232 -8.47 4.61 -7.85
N ILE A 233 -7.86 5.31 -6.90
CA ILE A 233 -7.05 6.50 -7.19
C ILE A 233 -5.78 6.09 -7.93
N TYR A 234 -5.12 5.00 -7.50
CA TYR A 234 -3.97 4.44 -8.20
C TYR A 234 -4.35 4.05 -9.62
N ASN A 235 -5.39 3.22 -9.79
CA ASN A 235 -5.79 2.72 -11.11
C ASN A 235 -6.28 3.82 -12.06
N SER A 236 -7.09 4.77 -11.58
CA SER A 236 -7.51 5.90 -12.40
C SER A 236 -6.35 6.86 -12.71
N GLY A 237 -5.46 7.11 -11.74
CA GLY A 237 -4.27 7.94 -11.93
C GLY A 237 -3.31 7.34 -12.96
N TYR A 238 -3.05 6.03 -12.87
CA TYR A 238 -2.22 5.31 -13.83
C TYR A 238 -2.83 5.33 -15.23
N ALA A 239 -4.12 5.01 -15.37
CA ALA A 239 -4.82 5.08 -16.64
C ALA A 239 -4.79 6.49 -17.26
N PHE A 240 -4.94 7.52 -16.44
CA PHE A 240 -4.92 8.90 -16.94
C PHE A 240 -3.51 9.37 -17.30
N CYS A 241 -2.47 9.00 -16.54
CA CYS A 241 -1.08 9.26 -16.92
C CYS A 241 -0.71 8.55 -18.22
N ARG A 242 -1.14 7.30 -18.40
CA ARG A 242 -1.01 6.57 -19.67
C ARG A 242 -1.70 7.27 -20.82
N PHE A 243 -2.95 7.69 -20.64
CA PHE A 243 -3.68 8.44 -21.65
C PHE A 243 -2.94 9.72 -22.05
N ILE A 244 -2.38 10.46 -21.08
CA ILE A 244 -1.58 11.66 -21.36
C ILE A 244 -0.31 11.29 -22.14
N ALA A 245 0.43 10.28 -21.70
CA ALA A 245 1.66 9.85 -22.37
C ALA A 245 1.40 9.36 -23.81
N GLU A 246 0.35 8.57 -24.03
CA GLU A 246 -0.01 7.99 -25.33
C GLU A 246 -0.49 9.06 -26.33
N ASN A 247 -1.17 10.12 -25.87
CA ASN A 247 -1.76 11.14 -26.75
C ASN A 247 -0.91 12.41 -26.90
N TYR A 248 -0.05 12.71 -25.93
CA TYR A 248 0.74 13.95 -25.89
C TYR A 248 2.25 13.68 -25.71
N GLY A 249 2.67 12.41 -25.72
CA GLY A 249 4.06 11.98 -25.50
C GLY A 249 4.38 11.80 -24.02
N SER A 250 5.22 10.81 -23.71
CA SER A 250 5.67 10.48 -22.34
C SER A 250 6.34 11.67 -21.64
N GLU A 251 7.08 12.49 -22.39
CA GLU A 251 7.64 13.78 -21.97
C GLU A 251 6.62 14.76 -21.39
N SER A 252 5.33 14.61 -21.69
CA SER A 252 4.28 15.43 -21.07
C SER A 252 4.26 15.28 -19.55
N LEU A 253 4.56 14.10 -19.00
CA LEU A 253 4.64 13.90 -17.56
C LEU A 253 5.79 14.73 -16.96
N LYS A 254 6.95 14.77 -17.62
CA LYS A 254 8.05 15.67 -17.27
C LYS A 254 7.62 17.13 -17.32
N HIS A 255 7.00 17.56 -18.42
CA HIS A 255 6.56 18.95 -18.60
C HIS A 255 5.54 19.39 -17.54
N ILE A 256 4.67 18.48 -17.10
CA ILE A 256 3.76 18.72 -15.98
C ILE A 256 4.56 18.95 -14.69
N MET A 257 5.50 18.06 -14.35
CA MET A 257 6.34 18.23 -13.16
C MET A 257 7.17 19.53 -13.21
N ASP A 258 7.77 19.85 -14.35
CA ASP A 258 8.53 21.08 -14.56
C ASP A 258 7.67 22.34 -14.37
N GLU A 259 6.44 22.36 -14.88
CA GLU A 259 5.55 23.50 -14.65
C GLU A 259 5.13 23.61 -13.18
N LEU A 260 4.88 22.49 -12.50
CA LEU A 260 4.59 22.47 -11.06
C LEU A 260 5.76 22.97 -10.21
N SER A 261 7.00 22.90 -10.70
CA SER A 261 8.19 23.44 -10.01
C SER A 261 8.18 24.98 -9.90
N LYS A 262 7.36 25.68 -10.70
CA LYS A 262 7.40 27.16 -10.76
C LYS A 262 6.83 27.79 -9.49
N PRO A 263 7.46 28.82 -8.90
CA PRO A 263 7.09 29.37 -7.58
C PRO A 263 5.61 29.77 -7.40
N PHE A 264 4.95 30.22 -8.47
CA PHE A 264 3.58 30.74 -8.42
C PHE A 264 2.51 29.80 -9.01
N VAL A 265 2.88 28.55 -9.31
CA VAL A 265 1.97 27.54 -9.84
C VAL A 265 1.41 26.69 -8.68
N PHE A 266 0.12 26.80 -8.43
CA PHE A 266 -0.57 26.05 -7.36
C PHE A 266 -1.76 25.22 -7.87
N SER A 267 -1.98 25.20 -9.17
CA SER A 267 -3.15 24.57 -9.80
C SER A 267 -2.69 23.53 -10.83
N ILE A 268 -3.07 22.28 -10.58
CA ILE A 268 -2.87 21.20 -11.55
C ILE A 268 -3.67 21.46 -12.83
N ASP A 269 -4.87 22.04 -12.75
CA ASP A 269 -5.70 22.32 -13.92
C ASP A 269 -5.02 23.24 -14.93
N LYS A 270 -4.48 24.36 -14.44
CA LYS A 270 -3.73 25.31 -15.28
C LYS A 270 -2.46 24.70 -15.84
N THR A 271 -1.85 23.78 -15.07
CA THR A 271 -0.65 23.07 -15.50
C THR A 271 -0.97 22.14 -16.66
N LEU A 272 -2.02 21.31 -16.53
CA LEU A 272 -2.50 20.42 -17.59
C LEU A 272 -2.88 21.22 -18.84
N GLU A 273 -3.58 22.34 -18.68
CA GLU A 273 -3.93 23.22 -19.81
C GLU A 273 -2.70 23.77 -20.52
N LYS A 274 -1.68 24.19 -19.77
CA LYS A 274 -0.46 24.74 -20.37
C LYS A 274 0.37 23.68 -21.09
N VAL A 275 0.45 22.47 -20.57
CA VAL A 275 1.23 21.39 -21.20
C VAL A 275 0.49 20.80 -22.40
N THR A 276 -0.80 20.49 -22.25
CA THR A 276 -1.58 19.82 -23.30
C THR A 276 -2.26 20.78 -24.27
N GLN A 277 -2.27 22.09 -23.98
CA GLN A 277 -3.04 23.12 -24.69
C GLN A 277 -4.56 22.89 -24.63
N ILE A 278 -5.04 22.09 -23.66
CA ILE A 278 -6.45 21.73 -23.49
C ILE A 278 -6.83 21.88 -22.02
N LYS A 279 -7.94 22.60 -21.76
CA LYS A 279 -8.49 22.75 -20.40
C LYS A 279 -8.65 21.39 -19.72
N SER A 280 -8.27 21.29 -18.45
CA SER A 280 -8.23 20.02 -17.71
C SER A 280 -9.56 19.25 -17.73
N ASN A 281 -10.70 19.95 -17.65
CA ASN A 281 -12.02 19.34 -17.75
C ASN A 281 -12.27 18.71 -19.14
N ILE A 282 -11.86 19.38 -20.22
CA ILE A 282 -11.98 18.85 -21.59
C ILE A 282 -11.00 17.69 -21.80
N LEU A 283 -9.79 17.81 -21.26
CA LEU A 283 -8.80 16.73 -21.29
C LEU A 283 -9.32 15.48 -20.58
N TYR A 284 -9.96 15.66 -19.43
CA TYR A 284 -10.57 14.57 -18.66
C TYR A 284 -11.77 13.96 -19.39
N GLU A 285 -12.62 14.77 -20.03
CA GLU A 285 -13.70 14.23 -20.87
C GLU A 285 -13.16 13.44 -22.07
N LYS A 286 -12.08 13.88 -22.73
CA LYS A 286 -11.40 13.09 -23.77
C LYS A 286 -10.89 11.74 -23.25
N PHE A 287 -10.35 11.72 -22.04
CA PHE A 287 -9.99 10.46 -21.38
C PHE A 287 -11.23 9.57 -21.18
N ARG A 288 -12.34 10.12 -20.67
CA ARG A 288 -13.61 9.39 -20.52
C ARG A 288 -14.16 8.87 -21.85
N GLU A 289 -14.02 9.63 -22.92
CA GLU A 289 -14.38 9.23 -24.27
C GLU A 289 -13.51 8.06 -24.75
N SER A 290 -12.19 8.10 -24.52
CA SER A 290 -11.31 6.97 -24.85
C SER A 290 -11.69 5.69 -24.11
N LEU A 291 -12.07 5.78 -22.83
CA LEU A 291 -12.60 4.63 -22.08
C LEU A 291 -13.92 4.14 -22.65
N ARG A 292 -14.79 5.07 -23.08
CA ARG A 292 -16.06 4.72 -23.74
C ARG A 292 -15.81 3.94 -25.01
N GLU A 293 -14.90 4.39 -25.86
CA GLU A 293 -14.55 3.71 -27.10
C GLU A 293 -14.02 2.31 -26.80
N ASN A 294 -12.99 2.21 -25.94
CA ASN A 294 -12.35 0.95 -25.55
C ASN A 294 -13.34 -0.06 -24.94
N TYR A 295 -14.22 0.39 -24.04
CA TYR A 295 -15.15 -0.49 -23.37
C TYR A 295 -16.47 -0.68 -24.12
N SER A 296 -16.86 0.16 -25.08
CA SER A 296 -18.17 0.07 -25.74
C SER A 296 -18.39 -1.26 -26.45
N ASP A 297 -17.38 -1.77 -27.17
CA ASP A 297 -17.53 -3.01 -27.92
C ASP A 297 -17.39 -4.25 -27.02
N ILE A 298 -16.50 -4.20 -26.05
CA ILE A 298 -16.33 -5.26 -25.04
C ILE A 298 -17.60 -5.37 -24.19
N SER A 299 -18.11 -4.24 -23.69
CA SER A 299 -19.29 -4.19 -22.82
C SER A 299 -20.56 -4.60 -23.53
N LYS A 300 -20.78 -4.26 -24.81
CA LYS A 300 -21.97 -4.74 -25.57
C LYS A 300 -22.08 -6.26 -25.53
N LYS A 301 -20.97 -6.97 -25.72
CA LYS A 301 -20.96 -8.45 -25.67
C LYS A 301 -21.20 -8.96 -24.26
N ILE A 302 -20.60 -8.35 -23.25
CA ILE A 302 -20.76 -8.73 -21.83
C ILE A 302 -22.21 -8.49 -21.38
N LEU A 303 -22.74 -7.29 -21.59
CA LEU A 303 -24.09 -6.88 -21.18
C LEU A 303 -25.20 -7.71 -21.86
N ARG A 304 -25.01 -8.11 -23.13
CA ARG A 304 -25.96 -9.00 -23.83
C ARG A 304 -26.00 -10.42 -23.25
N ASN A 305 -24.91 -10.87 -22.63
CA ASN A 305 -24.77 -12.22 -22.07
C ASN A 305 -24.61 -12.17 -20.54
N GLU A 306 -25.12 -11.12 -19.89
CA GLU A 306 -24.95 -10.94 -18.46
C GLU A 306 -25.68 -12.06 -17.70
N VAL A 307 -24.93 -12.80 -16.87
CA VAL A 307 -25.47 -13.81 -15.97
C VAL A 307 -25.31 -13.32 -14.53
N LYS A 308 -26.42 -12.97 -13.88
CA LYS A 308 -26.42 -12.55 -12.47
C LYS A 308 -26.52 -13.77 -11.56
N GLY A 309 -25.46 -14.05 -10.81
CA GLY A 309 -25.48 -15.05 -9.75
C GLY A 309 -26.36 -14.63 -8.57
N LYS A 310 -26.70 -15.60 -7.70
CA LYS A 310 -27.34 -15.30 -6.40
C LYS A 310 -26.29 -14.79 -5.43
N ILE A 311 -26.45 -13.57 -4.94
CA ILE A 311 -25.60 -13.02 -3.87
C ILE A 311 -25.94 -13.73 -2.56
N ILE A 312 -25.01 -14.52 -2.05
CA ILE A 312 -25.13 -15.19 -0.73
C ILE A 312 -24.73 -14.23 0.38
N LEU A 313 -23.68 -13.43 0.15
CA LEU A 313 -23.10 -12.50 1.11
C LEU A 313 -22.81 -11.17 0.42
N SER A 314 -23.46 -10.09 0.86
CA SER A 314 -23.34 -8.75 0.26
C SER A 314 -22.59 -7.73 1.12
N LYS A 315 -22.27 -8.07 2.37
CA LYS A 315 -21.59 -7.16 3.30
C LYS A 315 -20.07 -7.27 3.19
N GLY A 316 -19.38 -6.15 3.30
CA GLY A 316 -17.92 -6.04 3.15
C GLY A 316 -17.52 -5.80 1.70
N THR A 317 -16.44 -5.03 1.51
CA THR A 317 -15.86 -4.78 0.18
C THR A 317 -14.85 -5.85 -0.22
N ALA A 318 -14.37 -6.63 0.74
CA ALA A 318 -13.56 -7.83 0.52
C ALA A 318 -14.34 -9.04 1.06
N ASN A 319 -14.63 -10.00 0.19
CA ASN A 319 -15.15 -11.33 0.53
C ASN A 319 -14.33 -12.35 -0.26
N LEU A 320 -13.25 -12.82 0.34
CA LEU A 320 -12.12 -13.47 -0.33
C LEU A 320 -11.93 -14.91 0.16
N HIS A 321 -11.23 -15.69 -0.68
CA HIS A 321 -10.78 -17.06 -0.40
C HIS A 321 -11.84 -17.98 0.26
N PRO A 322 -13.00 -18.19 -0.38
CA PRO A 322 -13.97 -19.13 0.15
C PRO A 322 -13.39 -20.55 0.15
N ILE A 323 -13.65 -21.29 1.23
CA ILE A 323 -13.26 -22.70 1.37
C ILE A 323 -14.37 -23.52 2.02
N TRP A 324 -14.87 -24.50 1.29
CA TRP A 324 -15.90 -25.42 1.77
C TRP A 324 -15.37 -26.28 2.92
N ALA A 325 -16.22 -26.44 3.95
CA ALA A 325 -16.01 -27.48 4.94
C ALA A 325 -16.26 -28.86 4.30
N PRO A 326 -15.67 -29.95 4.86
CA PRO A 326 -15.83 -31.29 4.32
C PRO A 326 -17.28 -31.78 4.22
N ASP A 327 -18.18 -31.24 5.04
CA ASP A 327 -19.61 -31.56 5.03
C ASP A 327 -20.40 -30.97 3.83
N GLY A 328 -19.79 -30.04 3.08
CA GLY A 328 -20.42 -29.33 1.96
C GLY A 328 -21.57 -28.38 2.34
N LYS A 329 -21.85 -28.18 3.63
CA LYS A 329 -22.99 -27.39 4.14
C LYS A 329 -22.59 -26.00 4.61
N GLN A 330 -21.29 -25.78 4.80
CA GLN A 330 -20.76 -24.51 5.26
C GLN A 330 -19.42 -24.22 4.59
N PHE A 331 -19.04 -22.94 4.54
CA PHE A 331 -17.74 -22.52 4.03
C PHE A 331 -17.13 -21.42 4.90
N GLY A 332 -15.82 -21.50 5.08
CA GLY A 332 -15.01 -20.43 5.62
C GLY A 332 -14.71 -19.39 4.54
N TYR A 333 -14.62 -18.12 4.89
CA TYR A 333 -14.18 -17.05 3.98
C TYR A 333 -13.62 -15.87 4.76
N LEU A 334 -12.78 -15.08 4.10
CA LEU A 334 -12.24 -13.85 4.66
C LEU A 334 -13.15 -12.69 4.30
N SER A 335 -13.46 -11.83 5.27
CA SER A 335 -14.25 -10.63 5.02
C SER A 335 -13.81 -9.44 5.85
N ASN A 336 -13.87 -8.25 5.26
CA ASN A 336 -13.61 -6.99 5.94
C ASN A 336 -14.89 -6.29 6.44
N LYS A 337 -16.05 -6.96 6.48
CA LYS A 337 -17.36 -6.34 6.77
C LYS A 337 -17.47 -5.46 8.03
N LYS A 338 -16.50 -5.52 8.95
CA LYS A 338 -16.41 -4.70 10.18
C LYS A 338 -15.17 -3.78 10.20
N SER A 339 -14.60 -3.51 9.04
CA SER A 339 -13.36 -2.77 8.87
C SER A 339 -13.40 -1.95 7.58
N ASP A 340 -12.75 -0.80 7.59
CA ASP A 340 -12.87 0.16 6.48
C ASP A 340 -11.95 -0.18 5.30
N PHE A 341 -10.84 -0.88 5.55
CA PHE A 341 -9.81 -1.16 4.55
C PHE A 341 -9.93 -2.58 3.99
N PHE A 342 -9.64 -2.73 2.68
CA PHE A 342 -9.77 -3.98 1.95
C PHE A 342 -8.95 -5.13 2.58
N GLY A 343 -7.70 -4.87 2.98
CA GLY A 343 -6.82 -5.87 3.58
C GLY A 343 -7.11 -6.24 5.04
N GLN A 344 -8.03 -5.56 5.72
CA GLN A 344 -8.37 -5.79 7.13
C GLN A 344 -9.43 -6.88 7.28
N THR A 345 -9.05 -8.10 6.95
CA THR A 345 -9.97 -9.24 6.90
C THR A 345 -10.06 -10.00 8.23
N SER A 346 -11.21 -10.62 8.44
CA SER A 346 -11.47 -11.59 9.51
C SER A 346 -12.04 -12.87 8.92
N LEU A 347 -11.80 -14.00 9.57
CA LEU A 347 -12.31 -15.30 9.13
C LEU A 347 -13.74 -15.49 9.64
N TYR A 348 -14.65 -15.74 8.71
CA TYR A 348 -16.04 -16.05 8.98
C TYR A 348 -16.39 -17.44 8.47
N LEU A 349 -17.39 -18.05 9.11
CA LEU A 349 -18.00 -19.32 8.72
C LEU A 349 -19.47 -19.08 8.39
N TYR A 350 -19.86 -19.37 7.15
CA TYR A 350 -21.24 -19.27 6.70
C TYR A 350 -21.85 -20.66 6.55
N ASN A 351 -23.01 -20.88 7.17
CA ASN A 351 -23.76 -22.13 7.11
C ASN A 351 -25.01 -21.95 6.23
N LEU A 352 -25.13 -22.78 5.19
CA LEU A 352 -26.21 -22.69 4.18
C LEU A 352 -27.58 -23.10 4.76
N ASP A 353 -27.62 -24.12 5.61
CA ASP A 353 -28.87 -24.67 6.15
C ASP A 353 -29.55 -23.65 7.09
N THR A 354 -28.75 -22.94 7.89
CA THR A 354 -29.23 -22.00 8.91
C THR A 354 -29.16 -20.53 8.49
N ASN A 355 -28.53 -20.23 7.35
CA ASN A 355 -28.17 -18.88 6.90
C ASN A 355 -27.36 -18.08 7.94
N LYS A 356 -26.59 -18.77 8.79
CA LYS A 356 -25.84 -18.15 9.89
C LYS A 356 -24.42 -17.82 9.47
N ASP A 357 -24.00 -16.59 9.73
CA ASP A 357 -22.65 -16.06 9.48
C ASP A 357 -21.93 -15.81 10.82
N THR A 358 -20.91 -16.61 11.12
CA THR A 358 -20.23 -16.64 12.43
C THR A 358 -18.78 -16.17 12.30
N LEU A 359 -18.36 -15.22 13.14
CA LEU A 359 -16.96 -14.81 13.24
C LEU A 359 -16.14 -15.89 13.96
N ILE A 360 -15.05 -16.34 13.34
CA ILE A 360 -14.12 -17.32 13.91
C ILE A 360 -12.91 -16.62 14.53
N SER A 361 -12.23 -15.76 13.76
CA SER A 361 -11.08 -15.01 14.26
C SER A 361 -10.89 -13.70 13.52
N ASN A 362 -10.40 -12.67 14.21
CA ASN A 362 -10.11 -11.36 13.63
C ASN A 362 -8.68 -11.30 13.10
N GLY A 363 -8.43 -10.44 12.10
CA GLY A 363 -7.08 -10.18 11.58
C GLY A 363 -6.45 -11.38 10.88
N VAL A 364 -7.29 -12.23 10.29
CA VAL A 364 -6.84 -13.39 9.53
C VAL A 364 -6.48 -12.95 8.12
N LYS A 365 -5.33 -13.42 7.63
CA LYS A 365 -4.84 -13.17 6.27
C LYS A 365 -4.64 -14.51 5.57
N SER A 366 -4.71 -14.51 4.25
CA SER A 366 -4.57 -15.68 3.36
C SER A 366 -5.65 -16.77 3.52
N LYS A 367 -5.71 -17.67 2.54
CA LYS A 367 -6.68 -18.77 2.52
C LYS A 367 -6.51 -19.70 3.72
N ALA A 368 -7.61 -20.05 4.37
CA ALA A 368 -7.64 -21.02 5.47
C ALA A 368 -7.70 -22.47 4.94
N ALA A 369 -7.46 -23.45 5.81
CA ALA A 369 -7.57 -24.88 5.50
C ALA A 369 -8.39 -25.63 6.56
N TRP A 370 -9.24 -26.55 6.13
CA TRP A 370 -9.93 -27.49 7.01
C TRP A 370 -9.11 -28.75 7.22
N ASN A 371 -9.29 -29.40 8.38
CA ASN A 371 -8.91 -30.81 8.51
C ASN A 371 -9.97 -31.73 7.87
N THR A 372 -9.63 -33.01 7.70
CA THR A 372 -10.46 -33.99 6.98
C THR A 372 -11.88 -34.14 7.53
N ASP A 373 -12.07 -34.09 8.85
CA ASP A 373 -13.37 -34.28 9.50
C ASP A 373 -14.15 -32.97 9.73
N GLY A 374 -13.57 -31.82 9.40
CA GLY A 374 -14.17 -30.50 9.60
C GLY A 374 -14.23 -30.01 11.06
N SER A 375 -13.63 -30.73 12.01
CA SER A 375 -13.60 -30.33 13.42
C SER A 375 -12.62 -29.19 13.71
N LYS A 376 -11.71 -28.88 12.78
CA LYS A 376 -10.68 -27.85 12.92
C LYS A 376 -10.49 -27.05 11.63
N ILE A 377 -10.20 -25.77 11.80
CA ILE A 377 -9.76 -24.87 10.73
C ILE A 377 -8.42 -24.22 11.09
N PHE A 378 -7.52 -24.15 10.11
CA PHE A 378 -6.18 -23.61 10.21
C PHE A 378 -6.07 -22.33 9.38
N TYR A 379 -5.40 -21.32 9.91
CA TYR A 379 -5.31 -20.00 9.26
C TYR A 379 -4.11 -19.22 9.78
N SER A 380 -3.77 -18.13 9.10
CA SER A 380 -2.67 -17.25 9.48
C SER A 380 -3.15 -15.91 10.01
N LYS A 381 -2.53 -15.41 11.09
CA LYS A 381 -2.77 -14.07 11.65
C LYS A 381 -1.54 -13.60 12.42
N LYS A 382 -1.43 -12.29 12.62
CA LYS A 382 -0.41 -11.71 13.51
C LYS A 382 -0.81 -11.92 14.98
N PRO A 383 0.16 -12.15 15.89
CA PRO A 383 -0.11 -12.26 17.31
C PRO A 383 -0.57 -10.93 17.90
N LYS A 384 -1.30 -11.00 19.01
CA LYS A 384 -1.79 -9.81 19.73
C LYS A 384 -0.63 -8.95 20.23
N TYR A 385 0.39 -9.59 20.79
CA TYR A 385 1.58 -8.96 21.35
C TYR A 385 2.78 -9.24 20.44
N PRO A 386 3.71 -8.27 20.32
CA PRO A 386 4.95 -8.48 19.58
C PRO A 386 5.87 -9.47 20.30
N ASN A 387 6.90 -9.94 19.59
CA ASN A 387 7.99 -10.72 20.18
C ASN A 387 8.95 -9.81 21.00
N SER A 388 10.05 -10.38 21.50
CA SER A 388 11.02 -9.67 22.33
C SER A 388 11.65 -8.45 21.67
N ASN A 389 11.67 -8.43 20.33
CA ASN A 389 12.29 -7.37 19.55
C ASN A 389 11.27 -6.32 19.07
N GLY A 390 9.97 -6.55 19.32
CA GLY A 390 8.91 -5.64 18.89
C GLY A 390 8.18 -6.02 17.62
N SER A 391 8.63 -7.06 16.91
CA SER A 391 8.04 -7.49 15.64
C SER A 391 6.75 -8.26 15.82
N LYS A 392 5.88 -8.18 14.80
CA LYS A 392 4.68 -9.01 14.68
C LYS A 392 4.65 -9.74 13.34
N TYR A 393 5.05 -11.01 13.39
CA TYR A 393 5.02 -11.90 12.25
C TYR A 393 3.71 -12.71 12.18
N PHE A 394 3.34 -13.10 10.98
CA PHE A 394 2.28 -14.04 10.74
C PHE A 394 2.67 -15.41 11.30
N ASP A 395 1.72 -16.01 12.00
CA ASP A 395 1.83 -17.37 12.48
C ASP A 395 0.58 -18.15 12.16
N LEU A 396 0.72 -19.47 12.16
CA LEU A 396 -0.37 -20.40 11.99
C LEU A 396 -1.12 -20.58 13.30
N TYR A 397 -2.44 -20.57 13.19
CA TYR A 397 -3.39 -20.80 14.26
C TYR A 397 -4.33 -21.93 13.86
N GLN A 398 -4.87 -22.60 14.87
CA GLN A 398 -5.93 -23.59 14.75
C GLN A 398 -7.12 -23.13 15.58
N TYR A 399 -8.32 -23.20 15.02
CA TYR A 399 -9.56 -23.14 15.79
C TYR A 399 -10.22 -24.51 15.82
N ASP A 400 -10.46 -25.02 17.03
CA ASP A 400 -11.16 -26.28 17.27
C ASP A 400 -12.63 -26.01 17.57
N PHE A 401 -13.54 -26.53 16.72
CA PHE A 401 -14.98 -26.28 16.84
C PHE A 401 -15.62 -27.03 18.01
N ASN A 402 -15.07 -28.18 18.41
CA ASN A 402 -15.57 -28.98 19.52
C ASN A 402 -15.20 -28.32 20.85
N ALA A 403 -13.93 -27.92 20.99
CA ALA A 403 -13.42 -27.26 22.19
C ALA A 403 -13.75 -25.76 22.25
N LYS A 404 -14.17 -25.16 21.12
CA LYS A 404 -14.38 -23.71 20.94
C LYS A 404 -13.16 -22.90 21.37
N LYS A 405 -11.97 -23.35 20.96
CA LYS A 405 -10.70 -22.79 21.41
C LYS A 405 -9.75 -22.55 20.22
N GLU A 406 -9.16 -21.36 20.20
CA GLU A 406 -8.06 -21.01 19.31
C GLU A 406 -6.71 -21.40 19.96
N LEU A 407 -5.80 -21.96 19.17
CA LEU A 407 -4.44 -22.31 19.56
C LEU A 407 -3.45 -21.76 18.53
N ARG A 408 -2.39 -21.08 18.99
CA ARG A 408 -1.24 -20.70 18.14
C ARG A 408 -0.35 -21.92 17.94
N LEU A 409 -0.06 -22.25 16.68
CA LEU A 409 0.72 -23.43 16.30
C LEU A 409 2.20 -23.13 16.08
N THR A 410 2.53 -21.93 15.60
CA THR A 410 3.89 -21.51 15.28
C THR A 410 4.24 -20.19 15.97
N HIS A 411 5.54 -19.89 16.08
CA HIS A 411 6.03 -18.65 16.67
C HIS A 411 7.06 -18.03 15.74
N ASP A 412 6.80 -16.80 15.30
CA ASP A 412 7.67 -16.02 14.42
C ASP A 412 8.04 -16.77 13.13
N SER A 413 7.14 -17.64 12.67
CA SER A 413 7.34 -18.48 11.48
C SER A 413 7.17 -17.74 10.17
N ARG A 414 6.55 -16.55 10.22
CA ARG A 414 6.16 -15.76 9.04
C ARG A 414 5.32 -16.56 8.05
N GLY A 415 4.53 -17.49 8.61
CA GLY A 415 3.80 -18.50 7.88
C GLY A 415 2.41 -18.04 7.48
N PHE A 416 2.06 -18.23 6.21
CA PHE A 416 0.74 -17.94 5.65
C PHE A 416 0.30 -19.01 4.64
N SER A 417 -0.95 -18.95 4.23
CA SER A 417 -1.59 -19.90 3.31
C SER A 417 -1.43 -21.38 3.72
N PRO A 418 -1.86 -21.78 4.92
CA PRO A 418 -1.77 -23.16 5.35
C PRO A 418 -2.63 -24.10 4.48
N VAL A 419 -2.13 -25.31 4.25
CA VAL A 419 -2.83 -26.42 3.58
C VAL A 419 -2.70 -27.68 4.44
N PHE A 420 -3.82 -28.31 4.73
CA PHE A 420 -3.85 -29.58 5.44
C PHE A 420 -3.55 -30.74 4.48
N ILE A 421 -2.44 -31.43 4.71
CA ILE A 421 -1.97 -32.53 3.84
C ILE A 421 -2.38 -33.89 4.40
N SER A 422 -2.28 -34.06 5.72
CA SER A 422 -2.63 -35.31 6.40
C SER A 422 -2.94 -35.05 7.87
N ASP A 423 -3.43 -36.06 8.59
CA ASP A 423 -3.87 -36.01 9.99
C ASP A 423 -2.91 -35.28 10.94
N THR A 424 -1.61 -35.28 10.63
CA THR A 424 -0.57 -34.67 11.46
C THR A 424 0.24 -33.60 10.75
N THR A 425 -0.10 -33.23 9.52
CA THR A 425 0.80 -32.44 8.66
C THR A 425 0.08 -31.26 8.00
N LEU A 426 0.63 -30.06 8.21
CA LEU A 426 0.30 -28.85 7.46
C LEU A 426 1.48 -28.46 6.57
N ALA A 427 1.22 -28.08 5.32
CA ALA A 427 2.16 -27.24 4.57
C ALA A 427 1.74 -25.78 4.65
N TYR A 428 2.68 -24.86 4.49
CA TYR A 428 2.43 -23.43 4.44
C TYR A 428 3.57 -22.72 3.71
N ILE A 429 3.35 -21.47 3.31
CA ILE A 429 4.38 -20.61 2.72
C ILE A 429 4.93 -19.72 3.83
N ALA A 430 6.24 -19.49 3.86
CA ALA A 430 6.83 -18.46 4.70
C ALA A 430 7.83 -17.60 3.94
N THR A 431 7.94 -16.35 4.36
CA THR A 431 8.84 -15.35 3.77
C THR A 431 9.93 -14.96 4.76
N PHE A 432 11.19 -15.02 4.36
CA PHE A 432 12.32 -14.46 5.12
C PHE A 432 13.26 -13.73 4.17
N GLY A 433 13.60 -12.47 4.44
CA GLY A 433 14.51 -11.71 3.59
C GLY A 433 14.03 -11.60 2.14
N GLY A 434 12.70 -11.51 1.94
CA GLY A 434 12.07 -11.51 0.62
C GLY A 434 11.98 -12.86 -0.10
N LEU A 435 12.60 -13.92 0.44
CA LEU A 435 12.55 -15.26 -0.14
C LEU A 435 11.34 -16.04 0.39
N GLN A 436 10.48 -16.48 -0.52
CA GLN A 436 9.34 -17.34 -0.21
C GLN A 436 9.68 -18.82 -0.42
N ASN A 437 9.38 -19.64 0.57
CA ASN A 437 9.59 -21.09 0.53
C ASN A 437 8.42 -21.84 1.16
N ILE A 438 8.31 -23.12 0.83
CA ILE A 438 7.31 -24.02 1.38
C ILE A 438 7.89 -24.73 2.61
N TYR A 439 7.10 -24.76 3.66
CA TYR A 439 7.41 -25.38 4.94
C TYR A 439 6.36 -26.41 5.30
N ILE A 440 6.78 -27.43 6.04
CA ILE A 440 5.92 -28.44 6.64
C ILE A 440 5.96 -28.30 8.16
N LEU A 441 4.79 -28.25 8.78
CA LEU A 441 4.58 -28.31 10.22
C LEU A 441 3.97 -29.66 10.59
N ASN A 442 4.65 -30.41 11.47
CA ASN A 442 4.07 -31.57 12.13
C ASN A 442 3.26 -31.16 13.37
N LEU A 443 1.96 -31.41 13.36
CA LEU A 443 1.02 -30.97 14.38
C LEU A 443 1.21 -31.63 15.75
N ILE A 444 1.83 -32.82 15.81
CA ILE A 444 2.10 -33.55 17.05
C ILE A 444 3.42 -33.10 17.67
N SER A 445 4.52 -33.28 16.93
CA SER A 445 5.88 -32.96 17.39
C SER A 445 6.18 -31.46 17.43
N LYS A 446 5.40 -30.65 16.71
CA LYS A 446 5.63 -29.21 16.49
C LYS A 446 6.90 -28.88 15.71
N ASN A 447 7.52 -29.87 15.08
CA ASN A 447 8.67 -29.66 14.22
C ASN A 447 8.26 -28.98 12.92
N ILE A 448 9.06 -27.99 12.51
CA ILE A 448 8.95 -27.27 11.25
C ILE A 448 10.12 -27.68 10.36
N THR A 449 9.87 -27.92 9.09
CA THR A 449 10.90 -28.28 8.11
C THR A 449 10.65 -27.50 6.82
N GLN A 450 11.65 -26.77 6.36
CA GLN A 450 11.66 -26.14 5.04
C GLN A 450 11.87 -27.25 3.99
N ILE A 451 11.01 -27.31 2.97
CA ILE A 451 11.06 -28.36 1.93
C ILE A 451 11.48 -27.85 0.55
N THR A 452 11.57 -26.53 0.37
CA THR A 452 12.06 -25.90 -0.86
C THR A 452 13.11 -24.86 -0.54
N GLU A 453 13.99 -24.57 -1.48
CA GLU A 453 14.95 -23.49 -1.41
C GLU A 453 14.98 -22.79 -2.78
N PHE A 454 14.07 -21.85 -2.99
CA PHE A 454 13.99 -21.07 -4.22
C PHE A 454 14.89 -19.83 -4.08
N PRO A 455 15.98 -19.75 -4.87
CA PRO A 455 16.96 -18.66 -4.72
C PRO A 455 16.60 -17.41 -5.55
N ASP A 456 15.53 -17.44 -6.34
CA ASP A 456 15.23 -16.45 -7.38
C ASP A 456 14.11 -15.48 -7.01
N MET A 457 13.84 -15.30 -5.70
CA MET A 457 12.80 -14.42 -5.15
C MET A 457 11.44 -14.54 -5.86
N ARG A 458 11.14 -15.73 -6.40
CA ARG A 458 9.83 -16.00 -6.99
C ARG A 458 8.74 -15.88 -5.93
N ILE A 459 7.60 -15.36 -6.34
CA ILE A 459 6.41 -15.30 -5.50
C ILE A 459 5.66 -16.63 -5.66
N ILE A 460 5.34 -17.26 -4.53
CA ILE A 460 4.54 -18.48 -4.46
C ILE A 460 3.09 -18.08 -4.19
N HIS A 461 2.20 -18.39 -5.13
CA HIS A 461 0.77 -18.17 -4.96
C HIS A 461 0.07 -19.41 -4.39
N SER A 462 -1.01 -19.19 -3.62
CA SER A 462 -1.75 -20.23 -2.88
C SER A 462 -3.25 -20.28 -3.17
#